data_AF-A0AA95S3V9-F1
#
_entry.id   AF-A0AA95S3V9-F1
#
_cell.length_a   1.000
_cell.length_b   1.000
_cell.length_c   1.000
_cell.angle_alpha   90.00
_cell.angle_beta   90.00
_cell.angle_gamma   90.00
#
_symmetry.space_group_name_H-M   'P 1'
#
loop_
_entity.id
_entity.type
_entity.pdbx_description
1 polymer ?
#
loop_
_entity_poly.entity_id
_entity_poly.type
_entity_poly.pdbx_seq_one_letter_code
_entity_poly.pdbx_strand_id
1 'polypeptide(L)'
;MITNLTKPISKKLLFAMFIVTFGAEILLYLTRYSVLAGTLYDAVMVGSFFIGWKLYRRLGGKLPHTKSPRQHMLQFTGAFLIFFMGSTFVNVYSSLTFEDFNEDYDQYVQDYTESQVFEVDEPEVPAFQEQTIGNLFEKIDSIGSDIYNDLLAGLEEVWRLAYMILLLLVFKKVFRRRWESGSRDVFLMAALFITSILFGIDHTLDTEQPWAIRIGAIVTFANMGFLFGVILLWTRNLWLTVIVHALYDITATLSWYYIDYAVEFFTLGILILHICLHMSEKIIHKRFMQQKYDSSARSTRRMDA
;
A
#
# COMPACT_ATOMS: atom_id res chain seq x y z
N MET A 1 1.03 -16.48 -12.63
CA MET A 1 1.65 -15.41 -11.81
C MET A 1 2.83 -15.93 -11.01
N ILE A 2 2.66 -16.94 -10.15
CA ILE A 2 3.72 -17.48 -9.26
C ILE A 2 4.97 -17.93 -10.03
N THR A 3 4.80 -18.52 -11.23
CA THR A 3 5.92 -18.88 -12.11
C THR A 3 6.77 -17.68 -12.53
N ASN A 4 6.17 -16.49 -12.69
CA ASN A 4 6.88 -15.25 -13.02
C ASN A 4 7.57 -14.64 -11.80
N LEU A 5 6.91 -14.66 -10.63
CA LEU A 5 7.48 -14.21 -9.36
C LEU A 5 8.77 -14.99 -9.02
N THR A 6 8.75 -16.30 -9.26
CA THR A 6 9.88 -17.21 -8.95
C THR A 6 10.86 -17.46 -10.11
N LYS A 7 10.86 -16.58 -11.14
CA LYS A 7 11.90 -16.59 -12.18
C LYS A 7 13.28 -16.30 -11.59
N PRO A 8 14.38 -16.79 -12.20
CA PRO A 8 15.73 -16.48 -11.75
C PRO A 8 15.93 -14.98 -11.48
N ILE A 9 16.62 -14.68 -10.38
CA ILE A 9 16.90 -13.31 -9.93
C ILE A 9 18.41 -13.11 -10.04
N SER A 10 18.85 -11.97 -10.57
CA SER A 10 20.27 -11.63 -10.60
C SER A 10 20.77 -11.40 -9.17
N LYS A 11 22.06 -11.69 -8.91
CA LYS A 11 22.66 -11.47 -7.58
C LYS A 11 22.45 -10.03 -7.07
N LYS A 12 22.56 -9.03 -7.98
CA LYS A 12 22.32 -7.61 -7.68
C LYS A 12 20.88 -7.34 -7.23
N LEU A 13 19.89 -7.90 -7.91
CA LEU A 13 18.48 -7.71 -7.53
C LEU A 13 18.15 -8.47 -6.24
N LEU A 14 18.70 -9.66 -6.05
CA LEU A 14 18.53 -10.41 -4.81
C LEU A 14 19.09 -9.64 -3.61
N PHE A 15 20.30 -9.09 -3.72
CA PHE A 15 20.90 -8.25 -2.69
C PHE A 15 20.07 -7.00 -2.41
N ALA A 16 19.60 -6.32 -3.46
CA ALA A 16 18.73 -5.16 -3.33
C ALA A 16 17.41 -5.49 -2.62
N MET A 17 16.83 -6.68 -2.88
CA MET A 17 15.65 -7.16 -2.16
C MET A 17 15.95 -7.39 -0.68
N PHE A 18 17.12 -7.96 -0.32
CA PHE A 18 17.50 -8.11 1.09
C PHE A 18 17.68 -6.76 1.80
N ILE A 19 18.21 -5.74 1.12
CA ILE A 19 18.31 -4.38 1.67
C ILE A 19 16.92 -3.81 1.93
N VAL A 20 16.04 -3.82 0.92
CA VAL A 20 14.70 -3.23 1.05
C VAL A 20 13.80 -4.04 1.98
N THR A 21 14.13 -5.29 2.32
CA THR A 21 13.38 -6.06 3.32
C THR A 21 14.01 -5.96 4.71
N PHE A 22 15.03 -6.78 4.98
CA PHE A 22 15.64 -6.86 6.31
C PHE A 22 16.46 -5.62 6.64
N GLY A 23 17.09 -5.00 5.63
CA GLY A 23 17.84 -3.75 5.85
C GLY A 23 16.92 -2.61 6.27
N ALA A 24 15.75 -2.48 5.64
CA ALA A 24 14.74 -1.50 6.01
C ALA A 24 14.22 -1.74 7.44
N GLU A 25 13.85 -2.96 7.81
CA GLU A 25 13.40 -3.30 9.18
C GLU A 25 14.46 -2.97 10.24
N ILE A 26 15.74 -3.29 9.96
CA ILE A 26 16.84 -2.97 10.89
C ILE A 26 16.99 -1.46 11.02
N LEU A 27 16.93 -0.71 9.91
CA LEU A 27 17.03 0.75 9.95
C LEU A 27 15.84 1.37 10.67
N LEU A 28 14.62 0.86 10.42
CA LEU A 28 13.39 1.28 11.08
C LEU A 28 13.47 1.05 12.59
N TYR A 29 13.94 -0.11 13.04
CA TYR A 29 14.16 -0.34 14.46
C TYR A 29 15.21 0.61 15.08
N LEU A 30 16.24 0.96 14.31
CA LEU A 30 17.31 1.83 14.77
C LEU A 30 16.94 3.32 14.78
N THR A 31 15.82 3.73 14.16
CA THR A 31 15.36 5.13 14.20
C THR A 31 15.13 5.60 15.63
N ARG A 32 14.65 4.70 16.50
CA ARG A 32 14.54 4.89 17.96
C ARG A 32 15.79 5.45 18.63
N TYR A 33 16.96 5.14 18.08
CA TYR A 33 18.24 5.43 18.70
C TYR A 33 19.11 6.36 17.85
N SER A 34 18.71 6.67 16.61
CA SER A 34 19.60 7.38 15.68
C SER A 34 18.87 8.09 14.55
N VAL A 35 19.08 9.41 14.46
CA VAL A 35 18.69 10.24 13.31
C VAL A 35 19.29 9.71 12.00
N LEU A 36 20.55 9.26 12.04
CA LEU A 36 21.21 8.69 10.86
C LEU A 36 20.48 7.44 10.36
N ALA A 37 19.92 6.62 11.26
CA ALA A 37 19.14 5.45 10.86
C ALA A 37 17.84 5.87 10.14
N GLY A 38 17.16 6.91 10.60
CA GLY A 38 16.00 7.50 9.91
C GLY A 38 16.35 7.98 8.50
N THR A 39 17.38 8.81 8.36
CA THR A 39 17.82 9.28 7.04
C THR A 39 18.22 8.13 6.09
N LEU A 40 18.85 7.08 6.63
CA LEU A 40 19.20 5.89 5.85
C LEU A 40 17.96 5.07 5.49
N TYR A 41 16.96 4.97 6.36
CA TYR A 41 15.68 4.35 6.08
C TYR A 41 14.99 5.05 4.91
N ASP A 42 14.86 6.38 4.95
CA ASP A 42 14.27 7.17 3.86
C ASP A 42 15.02 6.97 2.54
N ALA A 43 16.35 6.95 2.59
CA ALA A 43 17.17 6.68 1.42
C ALA A 43 16.92 5.28 0.83
N VAL A 44 16.70 4.28 1.69
CA VAL A 44 16.31 2.92 1.28
C VAL A 44 14.89 2.92 0.69
N MET A 45 13.95 3.65 1.28
CA MET A 45 12.57 3.77 0.80
C MET A 45 12.50 4.45 -0.56
N VAL A 46 13.14 5.60 -0.75
CA VAL A 46 13.28 6.26 -2.05
C VAL A 46 13.99 5.34 -3.06
N GLY A 47 15.07 4.69 -2.65
CA GLY A 47 15.82 3.73 -3.47
C GLY A 47 14.99 2.50 -3.89
N SER A 48 14.01 2.13 -3.08
CA SER A 48 13.12 0.99 -3.32
C SER A 48 12.31 1.17 -4.61
N PHE A 49 12.04 2.42 -5.05
CA PHE A 49 11.36 2.70 -6.31
C PHE A 49 12.00 1.97 -7.51
N PHE A 50 13.33 2.00 -7.60
CA PHE A 50 14.06 1.35 -8.70
C PHE A 50 13.98 -0.18 -8.64
N ILE A 51 13.84 -0.73 -7.43
CA ILE A 51 13.66 -2.15 -7.18
C ILE A 51 12.23 -2.54 -7.53
N GLY A 52 11.24 -1.77 -7.07
CA GLY A 52 9.83 -1.88 -7.42
C GLY A 52 9.61 -1.89 -8.93
N TRP A 53 10.31 -1.06 -9.69
CA TRP A 53 10.24 -1.05 -11.16
C TRP A 53 10.65 -2.40 -11.78
N LYS A 54 11.65 -3.07 -11.21
CA LYS A 54 12.10 -4.40 -11.66
C LYS A 54 11.17 -5.51 -11.17
N LEU A 55 10.63 -5.40 -9.95
CA LEU A 55 9.73 -6.40 -9.37
C LEU A 55 8.33 -6.35 -9.99
N TYR A 56 7.80 -5.16 -10.29
CA TYR A 56 6.51 -4.95 -10.95
C TYR A 56 6.36 -5.80 -12.23
N ARG A 57 7.42 -5.87 -13.05
CA ARG A 57 7.42 -6.68 -14.28
C ARG A 57 7.21 -8.18 -14.03
N ARG A 58 7.41 -8.66 -12.80
CA ARG A 58 7.21 -10.06 -12.41
C ARG A 58 5.77 -10.37 -12.00
N LEU A 59 4.98 -9.35 -11.64
CA LEU A 59 3.53 -9.47 -11.42
C LEU A 59 2.77 -9.64 -12.74
N GLY A 60 3.27 -9.01 -13.81
CA GLY A 60 2.74 -9.12 -15.16
C GLY A 60 2.71 -10.58 -15.67
N GLY A 61 1.53 -11.03 -16.10
CA GLY A 61 1.35 -12.31 -16.80
C GLY A 61 1.69 -12.23 -18.29
N LYS A 62 1.52 -13.33 -19.03
CA LYS A 62 1.66 -13.38 -20.51
C LYS A 62 0.50 -12.71 -21.28
N LEU A 63 -0.44 -12.02 -20.62
CA LEU A 63 -1.64 -11.51 -21.27
C LEU A 63 -1.37 -10.15 -21.93
N PRO A 64 -1.52 -10.03 -23.27
CA PRO A 64 -1.26 -8.82 -24.04
C PRO A 64 -2.50 -7.92 -24.16
N HIS A 65 -3.46 -8.00 -23.22
CA HIS A 65 -4.50 -6.99 -23.15
C HIS A 65 -3.99 -5.83 -22.32
N THR A 66 -3.36 -4.87 -23.02
CA THR A 66 -3.15 -3.52 -22.50
C THR A 66 -4.51 -3.00 -22.04
N LYS A 67 -4.69 -2.90 -20.72
CA LYS A 67 -5.90 -2.30 -20.15
C LYS A 67 -6.02 -0.87 -20.68
N SER A 68 -7.23 -0.45 -20.98
CA SER A 68 -7.45 0.96 -21.31
C SER A 68 -7.16 1.84 -20.07
N PRO A 69 -6.84 3.14 -20.25
CA PRO A 69 -6.69 4.07 -19.12
C PRO A 69 -7.90 4.04 -18.18
N ARG A 70 -9.11 3.87 -18.74
CA ARG A 70 -10.34 3.74 -17.96
C ARG A 70 -10.38 2.47 -17.11
N GLN A 71 -9.95 1.34 -17.66
CA GLN A 71 -9.86 0.09 -16.90
C GLN A 71 -8.82 0.16 -15.78
N HIS A 72 -7.74 0.91 -15.98
CA HIS A 72 -6.80 1.23 -14.91
C HIS A 72 -7.44 2.10 -13.82
N MET A 73 -8.19 3.15 -14.18
CA MET A 73 -8.94 3.95 -13.20
C MET A 73 -10.01 3.14 -12.46
N LEU A 74 -10.75 2.27 -13.15
CA LEU A 74 -11.73 1.38 -12.53
C LEU A 74 -11.09 0.42 -11.54
N GLN A 75 -9.91 -0.10 -11.87
CA GLN A 75 -9.14 -0.95 -10.97
C GLN A 75 -8.64 -0.16 -9.76
N PHE A 76 -8.16 1.06 -9.96
CA PHE A 76 -7.70 1.94 -8.88
C PHE A 76 -8.85 2.29 -7.93
N THR A 77 -9.94 2.84 -8.46
CA THR A 77 -11.12 3.22 -7.66
C THR A 77 -11.72 2.02 -6.94
N GLY A 78 -11.80 0.85 -7.60
CA GLY A 78 -12.26 -0.38 -6.96
C GLY A 78 -11.32 -0.87 -5.84
N ALA A 79 -10.01 -0.79 -6.04
CA ALA A 79 -9.02 -1.15 -5.02
C ALA A 79 -9.09 -0.22 -3.81
N PHE A 80 -9.18 1.09 -4.04
CA PHE A 80 -9.31 2.09 -2.98
C PHE A 80 -10.58 1.86 -2.15
N LEU A 81 -11.73 1.64 -2.79
CA LEU A 81 -13.00 1.38 -2.07
C LEU A 81 -12.97 0.08 -1.27
N ILE A 82 -12.37 -0.98 -1.82
CA ILE A 82 -12.20 -2.25 -1.10
C ILE A 82 -11.29 -2.05 0.11
N PHE A 83 -10.18 -1.32 -0.07
CA PHE A 83 -9.25 -1.03 1.01
C PHE A 83 -9.93 -0.22 2.11
N PHE A 84 -10.55 0.90 1.78
CA PHE A 84 -11.26 1.76 2.74
C PHE A 84 -12.32 0.97 3.52
N MET A 85 -13.20 0.22 2.85
CA MET A 85 -14.23 -0.56 3.54
C MET A 85 -13.61 -1.64 4.44
N GLY A 86 -12.53 -2.27 3.98
CA GLY A 86 -11.80 -3.26 4.75
C GLY A 86 -11.10 -2.65 5.97
N SER A 87 -10.45 -1.50 5.82
CA SER A 87 -9.78 -0.80 6.92
C SER A 87 -10.78 -0.29 7.94
N THR A 88 -11.94 0.24 7.53
CA THR A 88 -13.03 0.56 8.46
C THR A 88 -13.46 -0.65 9.29
N PHE A 89 -13.64 -1.81 8.65
CA PHE A 89 -14.00 -3.04 9.38
C PHE A 89 -12.90 -3.46 10.36
N VAL A 90 -11.63 -3.38 9.95
CA VAL A 90 -10.48 -3.71 10.80
C VAL A 90 -10.38 -2.74 11.98
N ASN A 91 -10.60 -1.45 11.77
CA ASN A 91 -10.56 -0.44 12.82
C ASN A 91 -11.68 -0.68 13.84
N VAL A 92 -12.91 -0.92 13.39
CA VAL A 92 -14.04 -1.27 14.27
C VAL A 92 -13.79 -2.58 15.03
N TYR A 93 -13.23 -3.58 14.37
CA TYR A 93 -12.89 -4.83 15.05
C TYR A 93 -11.83 -4.61 16.14
N SER A 94 -10.79 -3.84 15.82
CA SER A 94 -9.67 -3.59 16.73
C SER A 94 -10.09 -2.71 17.90
N SER A 95 -10.93 -1.69 17.66
CA SER A 95 -11.47 -0.84 18.74
C SER A 95 -12.35 -1.61 19.73
N LEU A 96 -13.09 -2.62 19.27
CA LEU A 96 -13.92 -3.46 20.12
C LEU A 96 -13.13 -4.58 20.83
N THR A 97 -11.98 -4.98 20.29
CA THR A 97 -11.21 -6.14 20.80
C THR A 97 -10.07 -5.70 21.73
N PHE A 98 -9.50 -4.52 21.50
CA PHE A 98 -8.34 -4.00 22.22
C PHE A 98 -8.70 -2.64 22.82
N GLU A 99 -9.40 -2.65 23.96
CA GLU A 99 -9.85 -1.43 24.65
C GLU A 99 -8.69 -0.47 24.95
N ASP A 100 -7.57 -0.97 25.49
CA ASP A 100 -6.36 -0.18 25.77
C ASP A 100 -5.73 0.45 24.52
N PHE A 101 -5.88 -0.18 23.35
CA PHE A 101 -5.41 0.38 22.08
C PHE A 101 -6.38 1.43 21.55
N ASN A 102 -7.67 1.31 21.84
CA ASN A 102 -8.70 2.22 21.37
C ASN A 102 -8.70 3.56 22.11
N GLU A 103 -8.45 3.54 23.43
CA GLU A 103 -8.37 4.76 24.23
C GLU A 103 -7.21 5.66 23.79
N ASP A 104 -6.12 5.04 23.32
CA ASP A 104 -4.90 5.72 22.88
C ASP A 104 -4.67 5.62 21.34
N TYR A 105 -5.65 5.18 20.53
CA TYR A 105 -5.39 4.90 19.10
C TYR A 105 -5.02 6.16 18.32
N ASP A 106 -5.79 7.22 18.53
CA ASP A 106 -5.54 8.51 17.88
C ASP A 106 -4.19 9.08 18.32
N GLN A 107 -3.83 8.89 19.60
CA GLN A 107 -2.53 9.29 20.14
C GLN A 107 -1.39 8.39 19.64
N TYR A 108 -1.60 7.10 19.44
CA TYR A 108 -0.60 6.20 18.87
C TYR A 108 -0.36 6.51 17.38
N VAL A 109 -1.41 6.76 16.61
CA VAL A 109 -1.29 7.18 15.20
C VAL A 109 -0.56 8.53 15.12
N GLN A 110 -0.86 9.44 16.05
CA GLN A 110 -0.15 10.69 16.22
C GLN A 110 1.33 10.45 16.55
N ASP A 111 1.66 9.73 17.62
CA ASP A 111 3.03 9.41 18.03
C ASP A 111 3.81 8.66 16.93
N TYR A 112 3.16 7.82 16.14
CA TYR A 112 3.78 7.13 15.01
C TYR A 112 4.13 8.11 13.88
N THR A 113 3.17 8.96 13.50
CA THR A 113 3.37 9.99 12.46
C THR A 113 4.41 11.02 12.89
N GLU A 114 4.35 11.47 14.15
CA GLU A 114 5.29 12.39 14.79
C GLU A 114 6.63 11.73 15.09
N SER A 115 6.74 10.42 15.36
CA SER A 115 8.05 9.77 15.48
C SER A 115 8.84 9.75 14.17
N GLN A 116 8.16 9.92 13.03
CA GLN A 116 8.78 10.15 11.73
C GLN A 116 9.07 11.65 11.47
N VAL A 117 8.62 12.55 12.35
CA VAL A 117 8.86 13.99 12.34
C VAL A 117 9.35 14.44 13.71
N PHE A 118 10.66 14.37 13.92
CA PHE A 118 11.33 14.74 15.17
C PHE A 118 10.69 15.95 15.90
N GLU A 119 10.21 15.73 17.12
CA GLU A 119 10.15 16.77 18.14
C GLU A 119 11.58 17.24 18.42
N VAL A 120 11.92 18.43 17.92
CA VAL A 120 13.02 19.21 18.46
C VAL A 120 12.46 19.86 19.72
N ASP A 121 12.94 19.42 20.90
CA ASP A 121 12.73 20.15 22.16
C ASP A 121 13.21 21.60 21.97
N GLU A 122 12.29 22.51 21.62
CA GLU A 122 12.61 23.93 21.54
C GLU A 122 12.65 24.53 22.95
N PRO A 123 13.73 25.24 23.33
CA PRO A 123 13.77 25.95 24.59
C PRO A 123 12.74 27.10 24.58
N GLU A 124 12.01 27.27 25.68
CA GLU A 124 11.06 28.39 25.88
C GLU A 124 11.74 29.75 25.64
N VAL A 125 11.51 30.36 24.47
CA VAL A 125 11.88 31.75 24.18
C VAL A 125 10.63 32.63 24.32
N PRO A 126 10.66 33.72 25.11
CA PRO A 126 9.47 34.52 25.35
C PRO A 126 9.02 35.24 24.08
N ALA A 127 7.71 35.17 23.84
CA ALA A 127 6.99 35.80 22.75
C ALA A 127 7.27 37.31 22.66
N PHE A 128 7.50 37.83 21.45
CA PHE A 128 6.66 38.85 20.82
C PHE A 128 7.15 39.15 19.38
N GLN A 129 6.23 39.08 18.41
CA GLN A 129 6.24 39.83 17.13
C GLN A 129 7.05 39.35 15.90
N GLU A 130 7.27 38.05 15.71
CA GLU A 130 7.57 37.45 14.36
C GLU A 130 6.65 36.27 13.98
N GLN A 131 5.58 36.04 14.75
CA GLN A 131 4.85 34.77 14.81
C GLN A 131 3.95 34.39 13.62
N THR A 132 3.62 35.29 12.68
CA THR A 132 2.60 34.95 11.67
C THR A 132 3.16 34.29 10.41
N ILE A 133 4.39 34.64 10.01
CA ILE A 133 5.04 34.08 8.83
C ILE A 133 5.82 32.81 9.22
N GLY A 134 6.50 32.81 10.39
CA GLY A 134 7.17 31.62 10.93
C GLY A 134 6.20 30.44 11.11
N ASN A 135 5.06 30.68 11.75
CA ASN A 135 4.02 29.68 11.96
C ASN A 135 3.43 29.13 10.64
N LEU A 136 3.37 29.94 9.57
CA LEU A 136 2.93 29.44 8.26
C LEU A 136 3.98 28.54 7.60
N PHE A 137 5.27 28.88 7.68
CA PHE A 137 6.34 28.04 7.15
C PHE A 137 6.52 26.76 7.96
N GLU A 138 6.49 26.83 9.29
CA GLU A 138 6.53 25.67 10.19
C GLU A 138 5.36 24.72 9.92
N LYS A 139 4.14 25.27 9.76
CA LYS A 139 2.97 24.45 9.42
C LYS A 139 3.07 23.81 8.03
N ILE A 140 3.63 24.53 7.05
CA ILE A 140 3.88 23.95 5.72
C ILE A 140 4.95 22.86 5.79
N ASP A 141 5.97 23.04 6.62
CA ASP A 141 7.08 22.11 6.76
C ASP A 141 6.64 20.81 7.45
N SER A 142 5.96 20.90 8.59
CA SER A 142 5.39 19.74 9.31
C SER A 142 4.43 18.95 8.41
N ILE A 143 3.46 19.62 7.78
CA ILE A 143 2.46 18.95 6.93
C ILE A 143 3.11 18.41 5.64
N GLY A 144 4.08 19.15 5.10
CA GLY A 144 4.86 18.70 3.95
C GLY A 144 5.67 17.45 4.25
N SER A 145 6.23 17.36 5.46
CA SER A 145 6.95 16.20 5.97
C SER A 145 6.02 14.99 6.13
N ASP A 146 4.84 15.17 6.72
CA ASP A 146 3.88 14.06 6.88
C ASP A 146 3.39 13.53 5.53
N ILE A 147 3.06 14.43 4.59
CA ILE A 147 2.69 14.02 3.22
C ILE A 147 3.86 13.29 2.53
N TYR A 148 5.09 13.73 2.77
CA TYR A 148 6.28 13.06 2.22
C TYR A 148 6.43 11.65 2.82
N ASN A 149 6.27 11.51 4.13
CA ASN A 149 6.31 10.24 4.83
C ASN A 149 5.18 9.30 4.37
N ASP A 150 3.96 9.79 4.17
CA ASP A 150 2.83 9.02 3.61
C ASP A 150 3.14 8.50 2.19
N LEU A 151 3.82 9.30 1.36
CA LEU A 151 4.28 8.86 0.04
C LEU A 151 5.36 7.76 0.13
N LEU A 152 6.25 7.85 1.12
CA LEU A 152 7.25 6.83 1.40
C LEU A 152 6.63 5.55 1.96
N ALA A 153 5.65 5.65 2.86
CA ALA A 153 4.88 4.52 3.39
C ALA A 153 4.22 3.72 2.26
N GLY A 154 3.71 4.41 1.24
CA GLY A 154 3.24 3.78 0.01
C GLY A 154 4.28 2.85 -0.66
N LEU A 155 5.57 3.16 -0.57
CA LEU A 155 6.66 2.33 -1.13
C LEU A 155 6.95 1.06 -0.31
N GLU A 156 6.39 0.89 0.89
CA GLU A 156 6.46 -0.37 1.64
C GLU A 156 5.78 -1.54 0.91
N GLU A 157 4.91 -1.24 -0.07
CA GLU A 157 4.39 -2.25 -0.99
C GLU A 157 5.52 -2.92 -1.81
N VAL A 158 6.64 -2.22 -2.05
CA VAL A 158 7.84 -2.79 -2.66
C VAL A 158 8.52 -3.75 -1.70
N TRP A 159 8.70 -3.36 -0.44
CA TRP A 159 9.20 -4.21 0.65
C TRP A 159 8.40 -5.52 0.73
N ARG A 160 7.07 -5.41 0.71
CA ARG A 160 6.17 -6.57 0.80
C ARG A 160 6.29 -7.49 -0.40
N LEU A 161 6.26 -6.95 -1.62
CA LEU A 161 6.42 -7.76 -2.82
C LEU A 161 7.79 -8.46 -2.84
N ALA A 162 8.84 -7.77 -2.39
CA ALA A 162 10.17 -8.35 -2.26
C ALA A 162 10.15 -9.53 -1.28
N TYR A 163 9.57 -9.36 -0.10
CA TYR A 163 9.42 -10.44 0.89
C TYR A 163 8.61 -11.62 0.36
N MET A 164 7.46 -11.38 -0.27
CA MET A 164 6.65 -12.45 -0.88
C MET A 164 7.48 -13.25 -1.88
N ILE A 165 8.28 -12.59 -2.72
CA ILE A 165 9.17 -13.27 -3.66
C ILE A 165 10.26 -14.06 -2.94
N LEU A 166 10.92 -13.49 -1.91
CA LEU A 166 11.95 -14.17 -1.13
C LEU A 166 11.40 -15.44 -0.45
N LEU A 167 10.24 -15.34 0.21
CA LEU A 167 9.56 -16.47 0.83
C LEU A 167 9.20 -17.54 -0.20
N LEU A 168 8.66 -17.16 -1.36
CA LEU A 168 8.37 -18.10 -2.44
C LEU A 168 9.63 -18.80 -2.98
N LEU A 169 10.77 -18.11 -3.03
CA LEU A 169 12.04 -18.73 -3.42
C LEU A 169 12.53 -19.73 -2.36
N VAL A 170 12.36 -19.42 -1.08
CA VAL A 170 12.65 -20.34 0.03
C VAL A 170 11.73 -21.56 -0.06
N PHE A 171 10.42 -21.37 -0.20
CA PHE A 171 9.45 -22.46 -0.32
C PHE A 171 9.73 -23.35 -1.53
N LYS A 172 10.04 -22.76 -2.68
CA LYS A 172 10.42 -23.51 -3.89
C LYS A 172 11.66 -24.37 -3.67
N LYS A 173 12.64 -23.88 -2.89
CA LYS A 173 13.88 -24.61 -2.59
C LYS A 173 13.68 -25.70 -1.54
N VAL A 174 12.98 -25.39 -0.44
CA VAL A 174 12.79 -26.29 0.71
C VAL A 174 11.73 -27.36 0.42
N PHE A 175 10.59 -26.98 -0.18
CA PHE A 175 9.45 -27.86 -0.42
C PHE A 175 9.32 -28.26 -1.89
N ARG A 176 10.44 -28.61 -2.53
CA ARG A 176 10.51 -28.87 -3.99
C ARG A 176 9.47 -29.88 -4.50
N ARG A 177 9.25 -30.99 -3.78
CA ARG A 177 8.26 -32.02 -4.16
C ARG A 177 6.83 -31.47 -4.23
N ARG A 178 6.40 -30.72 -3.20
CA ARG A 178 5.07 -30.07 -3.16
C ARG A 178 4.95 -28.91 -4.15
N TRP A 179 6.07 -28.24 -4.43
CA TRP A 179 6.12 -27.18 -5.44
C TRP A 179 5.93 -27.71 -6.86
N GLU A 180 6.56 -28.85 -7.16
CA GLU A 180 6.49 -29.53 -8.47
C GLU A 180 5.14 -30.24 -8.67
N SER A 181 4.47 -30.69 -7.61
CA SER A 181 3.13 -31.30 -7.67
C SER A 181 1.99 -30.30 -7.97
N GLY A 182 2.28 -29.01 -8.08
CA GLY A 182 1.32 -27.99 -8.50
C GLY A 182 0.65 -27.20 -7.36
N SER A 183 0.97 -27.46 -6.09
CA SER A 183 0.39 -26.78 -4.92
C SER A 183 0.95 -25.37 -4.67
N ARG A 184 1.23 -24.62 -5.73
CA ARG A 184 1.92 -23.32 -5.66
C ARG A 184 1.08 -22.25 -4.99
N ASP A 185 -0.24 -22.31 -5.14
CA ASP A 185 -1.15 -21.32 -4.57
C ASP A 185 -1.13 -21.35 -3.04
N VAL A 186 -0.97 -22.54 -2.42
CA VAL A 186 -0.80 -22.65 -0.96
C VAL A 186 0.44 -21.90 -0.47
N PHE A 187 1.55 -21.97 -1.20
CA PHE A 187 2.76 -21.23 -0.86
C PHE A 187 2.60 -19.72 -1.07
N LEU A 188 1.80 -19.29 -2.05
CA LEU A 188 1.47 -17.88 -2.24
C LEU A 188 0.59 -17.35 -1.10
N MET A 189 -0.41 -18.12 -0.67
CA MET A 189 -1.27 -17.76 0.46
C MET A 189 -0.47 -17.73 1.76
N ALA A 190 0.44 -18.68 1.97
CA ALA A 190 1.36 -18.66 3.11
C ALA A 190 2.29 -17.46 3.07
N ALA A 191 2.87 -17.13 1.90
CA ALA A 191 3.71 -15.95 1.75
C ALA A 191 2.93 -14.66 2.05
N LEU A 192 1.72 -14.51 1.50
CA LEU A 192 0.83 -13.39 1.79
C LEU A 192 0.59 -13.25 3.29
N PHE A 193 0.14 -14.33 3.94
CA PHE A 193 -0.17 -14.33 5.37
C PHE A 193 1.04 -13.98 6.25
N ILE A 194 2.21 -14.58 5.97
CA ILE A 194 3.45 -14.30 6.70
C ILE A 194 3.85 -12.83 6.52
N THR A 195 3.81 -12.31 5.28
CA THR A 195 4.15 -10.91 5.04
C THR A 195 3.18 -9.94 5.68
N SER A 196 1.91 -10.30 5.85
CA SER A 196 0.94 -9.49 6.58
C SER A 196 1.31 -9.38 8.06
N ILE A 197 1.70 -10.49 8.70
CA ILE A 197 2.17 -10.45 10.10
C ILE A 197 3.44 -9.62 10.22
N LEU A 198 4.41 -9.80 9.30
CA LEU A 198 5.64 -9.00 9.31
C LEU A 198 5.33 -7.51 9.14
N PHE A 199 4.39 -7.15 8.27
CA PHE A 199 3.97 -5.77 8.04
C PHE A 199 3.43 -5.15 9.33
N GLY A 200 2.58 -5.88 10.07
CA GLY A 200 2.08 -5.41 11.36
C GLY A 200 3.15 -5.26 12.43
N ILE A 201 4.17 -6.14 12.45
CA ILE A 201 5.32 -6.00 13.35
C ILE A 201 6.14 -4.76 12.99
N ASP A 202 6.40 -4.53 11.70
CA ASP A 202 7.21 -3.43 11.17
C ASP A 202 6.68 -2.07 11.64
N HIS A 203 5.36 -1.89 11.63
CA HIS A 203 4.65 -0.68 12.09
C HIS A 203 4.69 -0.46 13.61
N THR A 204 5.41 -1.30 14.35
CA THR A 204 5.65 -1.14 15.79
C THR A 204 7.14 -1.13 16.14
N LEU A 205 8.02 -1.14 15.14
CA LEU A 205 9.48 -1.21 15.33
C LEU A 205 10.13 0.14 15.58
N ASP A 206 9.49 1.25 15.21
CA ASP A 206 10.00 2.61 15.37
C ASP A 206 9.64 3.24 16.73
N THR A 207 8.60 2.72 17.40
CA THR A 207 8.11 3.29 18.67
C THR A 207 8.06 2.27 19.81
N GLU A 208 8.50 2.67 21.00
CA GLU A 208 8.35 1.86 22.21
C GLU A 208 6.97 2.08 22.81
N GLN A 209 6.19 1.01 22.94
CA GLN A 209 4.80 1.07 23.42
C GLN A 209 4.51 -0.06 24.40
N PRO A 210 3.56 0.12 25.34
CA PRO A 210 3.05 -0.95 26.20
C PRO A 210 2.60 -2.16 25.38
N TRP A 211 2.75 -3.36 25.97
CA TRP A 211 2.48 -4.60 25.25
C TRP A 211 1.04 -4.71 24.71
N ALA A 212 0.06 -4.19 25.44
CA ALA A 212 -1.34 -4.20 25.02
C ALA A 212 -1.56 -3.36 23.75
N ILE A 213 -1.06 -2.12 23.73
CA ILE A 213 -1.09 -1.21 22.58
C ILE A 213 -0.33 -1.81 21.41
N ARG A 214 0.89 -2.34 21.64
CA ARG A 214 1.71 -2.97 20.61
C ARG A 214 1.00 -4.15 19.94
N ILE A 215 0.31 -5.01 20.70
CA ILE A 215 -0.44 -6.13 20.13
C ILE A 215 -1.65 -5.65 19.31
N GLY A 216 -2.39 -4.66 19.81
CA GLY A 216 -3.47 -4.02 19.06
C GLY A 216 -2.99 -3.44 17.72
N ALA A 217 -1.87 -2.72 17.73
CA ALA A 217 -1.22 -2.19 16.54
C ALA A 217 -0.81 -3.30 15.56
N ILE A 218 -0.09 -4.33 16.04
CA ILE A 218 0.32 -5.47 15.19
C ILE A 218 -0.89 -6.12 14.52
N VAL A 219 -1.97 -6.35 15.27
CA VAL A 219 -3.18 -6.98 14.71
C VAL A 219 -3.86 -6.08 13.69
N THR A 220 -3.99 -4.78 13.99
CA THR A 220 -4.59 -3.78 13.11
C THR A 220 -3.81 -3.69 11.79
N PHE A 221 -2.51 -3.39 11.86
CA PHE A 221 -1.67 -3.24 10.69
C PHE A 221 -1.45 -4.55 9.95
N ALA A 222 -1.40 -5.71 10.62
CA ALA A 222 -1.33 -6.99 9.92
C ALA A 222 -2.58 -7.24 9.06
N ASN A 223 -3.77 -6.86 9.54
CA ASN A 223 -5.00 -6.98 8.75
C ASN A 223 -5.02 -5.97 7.58
N MET A 224 -4.57 -4.73 7.78
CA MET A 224 -4.41 -3.76 6.68
C MET A 224 -3.38 -4.26 5.65
N GLY A 225 -2.25 -4.78 6.12
CA GLY A 225 -1.21 -5.42 5.32
C GLY A 225 -1.73 -6.62 4.53
N PHE A 226 -2.68 -7.37 5.09
CA PHE A 226 -3.38 -8.44 4.39
C PHE A 226 -4.29 -7.91 3.28
N LEU A 227 -5.07 -6.86 3.53
CA LEU A 227 -5.94 -6.24 2.52
C LEU A 227 -5.13 -5.72 1.32
N PHE A 228 -4.09 -4.94 1.57
CA PHE A 228 -3.18 -4.46 0.54
C PHE A 228 -2.48 -5.62 -0.21
N GLY A 229 -2.08 -6.67 0.50
CA GLY A 229 -1.51 -7.87 -0.13
C GLY A 229 -2.51 -8.59 -1.05
N VAL A 230 -3.77 -8.71 -0.64
CA VAL A 230 -4.86 -9.23 -1.49
C VAL A 230 -5.08 -8.31 -2.70
N ILE A 231 -5.12 -6.99 -2.50
CA ILE A 231 -5.25 -6.00 -3.57
C ILE A 231 -4.08 -6.10 -4.55
N LEU A 232 -2.84 -6.25 -4.08
CA LEU A 232 -1.67 -6.44 -4.92
C LEU A 232 -1.78 -7.69 -5.81
N LEU A 233 -2.21 -8.82 -5.24
CA LEU A 233 -2.38 -10.07 -5.98
C LEU A 233 -3.58 -10.04 -6.94
N TRP A 234 -4.68 -9.41 -6.54
CA TRP A 234 -5.88 -9.21 -7.35
C TRP A 234 -5.58 -8.28 -8.52
N THR A 235 -4.98 -7.13 -8.25
CA THR A 235 -4.75 -6.12 -9.26
C THR A 235 -3.57 -6.44 -10.16
N ARG A 236 -2.59 -7.18 -9.63
CA ARG A 236 -1.29 -7.49 -10.22
C ARG A 236 -0.53 -6.22 -10.63
N ASN A 237 -0.72 -5.14 -9.87
CA ASN A 237 -0.17 -3.84 -10.17
C ASN A 237 0.41 -3.20 -8.91
N LEU A 238 1.72 -3.37 -8.71
CA LEU A 238 2.46 -2.80 -7.57
C LEU A 238 2.20 -1.30 -7.40
N TRP A 239 2.36 -0.52 -8.48
CA TRP A 239 2.23 0.94 -8.41
C TRP A 239 0.82 1.40 -8.09
N LEU A 240 -0.20 0.62 -8.48
CA LEU A 240 -1.57 0.92 -8.07
C LEU A 240 -1.74 0.72 -6.57
N THR A 241 -1.20 -0.37 -6.00
CA THR A 241 -1.24 -0.59 -4.55
C THR A 241 -0.46 0.51 -3.81
N VAL A 242 0.75 0.88 -4.28
CA VAL A 242 1.55 2.00 -3.75
C VAL A 242 0.73 3.29 -3.69
N ILE A 243 0.03 3.64 -4.78
CA ILE A 243 -0.79 4.85 -4.85
C ILE A 243 -2.02 4.75 -3.94
N VAL A 244 -2.67 3.59 -3.85
CA VAL A 244 -3.81 3.41 -2.94
C VAL A 244 -3.38 3.56 -1.48
N HIS A 245 -2.22 3.00 -1.12
CA HIS A 245 -1.65 3.13 0.23
C HIS A 245 -1.34 4.59 0.56
N ALA A 246 -0.46 5.23 -0.22
CA ALA A 246 -0.09 6.61 0.02
C ALA A 246 -1.28 7.58 0.01
N LEU A 247 -2.26 7.41 -0.90
CA LEU A 247 -3.42 8.29 -0.91
C LEU A 247 -4.33 8.09 0.30
N TYR A 248 -4.43 6.87 0.83
CA TYR A 248 -5.19 6.63 2.05
C TYR A 248 -4.53 7.36 3.23
N ASP A 249 -3.22 7.18 3.40
CA ASP A 249 -2.46 7.80 4.48
C ASP A 249 -2.49 9.33 4.38
N ILE A 250 -2.24 9.90 3.19
CA ILE A 250 -2.39 11.34 2.95
C ILE A 250 -3.79 11.84 3.33
N THR A 251 -4.84 11.09 2.99
CA THR A 251 -6.20 11.51 3.39
C THR A 251 -6.45 11.40 4.88
N ALA A 252 -5.80 10.46 5.57
CA ALA A 252 -5.84 10.37 7.03
C ALA A 252 -5.12 11.56 7.67
N THR A 253 -3.92 11.90 7.18
CA THR A 253 -3.15 13.09 7.55
C THR A 253 -3.95 14.38 7.31
N LEU A 254 -4.63 14.51 6.17
CA LEU A 254 -5.51 15.65 5.92
C LEU A 254 -6.73 15.68 6.84
N SER A 255 -7.24 14.51 7.23
CA SER A 255 -8.32 14.41 8.21
C SER A 255 -7.90 14.91 9.58
N TRP A 256 -6.63 14.68 9.93
CA TRP A 256 -6.03 15.15 11.17
C TRP A 256 -5.84 16.67 11.18
N TYR A 257 -5.26 17.24 10.12
CA TYR A 257 -4.85 18.65 10.14
C TYR A 257 -5.91 19.67 9.72
N TYR A 258 -6.89 19.29 8.89
CA TYR A 258 -7.69 20.29 8.16
C TYR A 258 -9.19 20.02 8.13
N ILE A 259 -9.58 18.79 7.80
CA ILE A 259 -10.98 18.50 7.45
C ILE A 259 -11.36 17.21 8.15
N ASP A 260 -12.10 17.31 9.26
CA ASP A 260 -12.72 16.14 9.87
C ASP A 260 -13.44 15.32 8.79
N TYR A 261 -13.23 14.00 8.81
CA TYR A 261 -13.79 13.08 7.83
C TYR A 261 -13.26 13.24 6.39
N ALA A 262 -12.02 13.75 6.21
CA ALA A 262 -11.41 13.90 4.88
C ALA A 262 -11.35 12.57 4.11
N VAL A 263 -11.05 11.47 4.81
CA VAL A 263 -10.99 10.12 4.23
C VAL A 263 -12.36 9.71 3.67
N GLU A 264 -13.44 9.96 4.40
CA GLU A 264 -14.81 9.65 4.02
C GLU A 264 -15.26 10.50 2.83
N PHE A 265 -14.98 11.81 2.84
CA PHE A 265 -15.30 12.69 1.72
C PHE A 265 -14.54 12.31 0.45
N PHE A 266 -13.25 12.00 0.58
CA PHE A 266 -12.45 11.51 -0.54
C PHE A 266 -13.00 10.18 -1.08
N THR A 267 -13.32 9.24 -0.19
CA THR A 267 -13.92 7.95 -0.54
C THR A 267 -15.26 8.12 -1.25
N LEU A 268 -16.12 9.03 -0.80
CA LEU A 268 -17.38 9.35 -1.47
C LEU A 268 -17.14 9.87 -2.89
N GLY A 269 -16.16 10.75 -3.08
CA GLY A 269 -15.72 11.22 -4.39
C GLY A 269 -15.26 10.07 -5.29
N ILE A 270 -14.43 9.16 -4.76
CA ILE A 270 -13.97 7.96 -5.46
C ILE A 270 -15.13 7.02 -5.82
N LEU A 271 -16.13 6.87 -4.95
CA LEU A 271 -17.32 6.05 -5.21
C LEU A 271 -18.15 6.62 -6.36
N ILE A 272 -18.42 7.92 -6.35
CA ILE A 272 -19.14 8.61 -7.43
C ILE A 272 -18.39 8.41 -8.76
N LEU A 273 -17.07 8.64 -8.74
CA LEU A 273 -16.21 8.42 -9.91
C LEU A 273 -16.28 6.96 -10.38
N HIS A 274 -16.19 5.99 -9.47
CA HIS A 274 -16.27 4.57 -9.79
C HIS A 274 -17.57 4.22 -10.52
N ILE A 275 -18.71 4.68 -9.98
CA ILE A 275 -20.03 4.45 -10.56
C ILE A 275 -20.12 5.07 -11.97
N CYS A 276 -19.67 6.32 -12.14
CA CYS A 276 -19.64 7.00 -13.43
C CYS A 276 -18.78 6.27 -14.48
N LEU A 277 -17.58 5.84 -14.10
CA LEU A 277 -16.70 5.07 -14.97
C LEU A 277 -17.30 3.71 -15.33
N HIS A 278 -17.93 3.03 -14.38
CA HIS A 278 -18.51 1.71 -14.59
C HIS A 278 -19.72 1.77 -15.53
N MET A 279 -20.60 2.76 -15.34
CA MET A 279 -21.72 3.02 -16.24
C MET A 279 -21.23 3.34 -17.66
N SER A 280 -20.20 4.19 -17.77
CA SER A 280 -19.61 4.57 -19.06
C SER A 280 -19.05 3.36 -19.81
N GLU A 281 -18.36 2.45 -19.12
CA GLU A 281 -17.81 1.23 -19.71
C GLU A 281 -18.93 0.29 -20.19
N LYS A 282 -19.98 0.13 -19.38
CA LYS A 282 -21.16 -0.69 -19.74
C LYS A 282 -21.87 -0.16 -20.98
N ILE A 283 -22.02 1.16 -21.11
CA ILE A 283 -22.65 1.80 -22.27
C ILE A 283 -21.82 1.58 -23.53
N ILE A 284 -20.49 1.79 -23.47
CA ILE A 284 -19.61 1.58 -24.62
C ILE A 284 -19.61 0.12 -25.06
N HIS A 285 -19.52 -0.81 -24.12
CA HIS A 285 -19.53 -2.23 -24.44
C HIS A 285 -20.84 -2.64 -25.14
N LYS A 286 -21.99 -2.15 -24.64
CA LYS A 286 -23.30 -2.39 -25.28
C LYS A 286 -23.34 -1.85 -26.72
N ARG A 287 -22.85 -0.62 -26.96
CA ARG A 287 -22.79 -0.02 -28.30
C ARG A 287 -21.91 -0.82 -29.26
N PHE A 288 -20.75 -1.29 -28.80
CA PHE A 288 -19.83 -2.09 -29.59
C PHE A 288 -20.45 -3.45 -29.99
N MET A 289 -21.11 -4.13 -29.04
CA MET A 289 -21.78 -5.40 -29.32
C MET A 289 -22.95 -5.24 -30.31
N GLN A 290 -23.69 -4.13 -30.22
CA GLN A 290 -24.77 -3.82 -31.15
C GLN A 290 -24.25 -3.54 -32.57
N GLN A 291 -23.18 -2.75 -32.71
CA GLN A 291 -22.54 -2.54 -34.02
C GLN A 291 -22.02 -3.83 -34.65
N LYS A 292 -21.42 -4.73 -33.84
CA LYS A 292 -20.95 -6.04 -34.32
C LYS A 292 -22.10 -6.89 -34.83
N TYR A 293 -23.21 -6.95 -34.09
CA TYR A 293 -24.42 -7.67 -34.50
C TYR A 293 -24.99 -7.12 -35.81
N ASP A 294 -25.14 -5.79 -35.93
CA ASP A 294 -25.66 -5.13 -37.12
C ASP A 294 -24.77 -5.36 -38.35
N SER A 295 -23.45 -5.37 -38.17
CA SER A 295 -22.49 -5.65 -39.25
C SER A 295 -22.56 -7.10 -39.74
N SER A 296 -22.73 -8.07 -38.82
CA SER A 296 -22.91 -9.49 -39.17
C SER A 296 -24.24 -9.74 -39.87
N ALA A 297 -25.32 -9.09 -39.45
CA ALA A 297 -26.63 -9.24 -40.08
C ALA A 297 -26.64 -8.71 -41.52
N ARG A 298 -25.86 -7.66 -41.82
CA ARG A 298 -25.70 -7.12 -43.18
C ARG A 298 -24.83 -8.00 -44.08
N SER A 299 -23.84 -8.72 -43.55
CA SER A 299 -23.01 -9.64 -44.36
C SER A 299 -23.80 -10.87 -44.79
N THR A 300 -24.63 -11.44 -43.91
CA THR A 300 -25.46 -12.62 -44.25
C THR A 300 -26.46 -12.30 -45.38
N ARG A 301 -27.15 -11.15 -45.30
CA ARG A 301 -28.09 -10.73 -46.37
C ARG A 301 -27.44 -10.47 -47.73
N ARG A 302 -26.12 -10.26 -47.80
CA ARG A 302 -25.39 -10.09 -49.08
C ARG A 302 -24.94 -11.41 -49.71
N MET A 303 -24.98 -12.51 -48.97
CA MET A 303 -24.66 -13.84 -49.51
C MET A 303 -25.90 -14.57 -50.04
N ASP A 304 -27.08 -14.18 -49.57
CA ASP A 304 -28.36 -14.77 -49.97
C ASP A 304 -29.03 -14.06 -51.17
N ALA A 305 -28.39 -13.02 -51.72
CA ALA A 305 -28.85 -12.21 -52.86
C ALA A 305 -27.86 -12.31 -54.03
#